data_AF-A0A4P7W412-F1
#
_entry.id   AF-A0A4P7W412-F1
#
_cell.length_a   1.000
_cell.length_b   1.000
_cell.length_c   1.000
_cell.angle_alpha   90.00
_cell.angle_beta   90.00
_cell.angle_gamma   90.00
#
_symmetry.space_group_name_H-M   'P 1'
#
loop_
_entity.id
_entity.type
_entity.pdbx_description
1 polymer ?
#
loop_
_entity_poly.entity_id
_entity_poly.type
_entity_poly.pdbx_seq_one_letter_code
_entity_poly.pdbx_strand_id
1 'polypeptide(L)'
;MKKNGGTINDNYNMDERLLKLKKMSRQYRFDDGSDGIAKVWNRGMGRLTFVMLLEEEKKVLVNSTIARNKDYERVAEVFPEFEIVKVAYGYPLFYNHSMLWAYRHGCAV
;
A
#
# COMPACT_ATOMS: atom_id res chain seq x y z
N MET A 1 -10.94 37.72 18.34
CA MET A 1 -10.43 36.34 18.45
C MET A 1 -11.32 35.42 17.62
N LYS A 2 -10.81 34.84 16.54
CA LYS A 2 -11.43 33.70 15.84
C LYS A 2 -10.31 32.75 15.45
N LYS A 3 -10.14 31.66 16.21
CA LYS A 3 -9.35 30.51 15.77
C LYS A 3 -10.28 29.67 14.89
N ASN A 4 -10.16 29.79 13.57
CA ASN A 4 -10.73 28.80 12.68
C ASN A 4 -9.81 27.57 12.73
N GLY A 5 -10.09 26.68 13.67
CA GLY A 5 -9.59 25.32 13.65
C GLY A 5 -10.27 24.59 12.50
N GLY A 6 -9.75 24.77 11.29
CA GLY A 6 -10.08 23.90 10.18
C GLY A 6 -9.45 22.55 10.46
N THR A 7 -10.26 21.52 10.67
CA THR A 7 -9.82 20.13 10.59
C THR A 7 -9.17 19.98 9.22
N ILE A 8 -7.85 19.79 9.19
CA ILE A 8 -7.17 19.41 7.95
C ILE A 8 -7.80 18.08 7.56
N ASN A 9 -8.45 18.07 6.41
CA ASN A 9 -9.20 16.93 5.94
C ASN A 9 -8.17 15.93 5.38
N ASP A 10 -7.62 15.09 6.25
CA ASP A 10 -6.50 14.17 5.95
C ASP A 10 -6.77 13.27 4.74
N ASN A 11 -8.05 13.02 4.41
CA ASN A 11 -8.48 12.30 3.21
C ASN A 11 -7.95 12.92 1.90
N TYR A 12 -7.84 14.26 1.78
CA TYR A 12 -7.28 14.89 0.57
C TYR A 12 -5.78 14.59 0.43
N ASN A 13 -5.05 14.49 1.54
CA ASN A 13 -3.62 14.18 1.54
C ASN A 13 -3.39 12.71 1.15
N MET A 14 -4.30 11.81 1.50
CA MET A 14 -4.16 10.38 1.24
C MET A 14 -4.27 10.00 -0.24
N ASP A 15 -5.26 10.54 -0.95
CA ASP A 15 -5.38 10.35 -2.40
C ASP A 15 -4.17 10.93 -3.15
N GLU A 16 -3.65 12.09 -2.70
CA GLU A 16 -2.44 12.70 -3.25
C GLU A 16 -1.19 11.84 -3.02
N ARG A 17 -1.05 11.23 -1.84
CA ARG A 17 0.04 10.31 -1.51
C ARG A 17 -0.01 9.03 -2.33
N LEU A 18 -1.17 8.39 -2.44
CA LEU A 18 -1.35 7.20 -3.29
C LEU A 18 -1.09 7.54 -4.76
N LEU A 19 -1.54 8.72 -5.23
CA LEU A 19 -1.24 9.22 -6.56
C LEU A 19 0.25 9.49 -6.76
N LYS A 20 0.95 10.07 -5.77
CA LYS A 20 2.41 10.25 -5.78
C LYS A 20 3.09 8.90 -5.93
N LEU A 21 2.77 7.93 -5.08
CA LEU A 21 3.35 6.59 -5.13
C LEU A 21 3.12 5.95 -6.51
N LYS A 22 1.88 5.98 -7.02
CA LYS A 22 1.53 5.48 -8.35
C LYS A 22 2.39 6.08 -9.46
N LYS A 23 2.75 7.36 -9.38
CA LYS A 23 3.60 8.05 -10.38
C LYS A 23 5.08 7.66 -10.30
N MET A 24 5.56 7.12 -9.18
CA MET A 24 6.98 6.76 -8.99
C MET A 24 7.42 5.48 -9.72
N SER A 25 6.47 4.71 -10.26
CA SER A 25 6.76 3.47 -10.99
C SER A 25 5.71 3.15 -12.06
N ARG A 26 6.18 2.85 -13.28
CA ARG A 26 5.32 2.37 -14.37
C ARG A 26 4.66 1.01 -14.10
N GLN A 27 5.07 0.30 -13.05
CA GLN A 27 4.48 -0.97 -12.66
C GLN A 27 3.30 -0.81 -11.69
N TYR A 28 3.12 0.37 -11.09
CA TYR A 28 2.06 0.59 -10.11
C TYR A 28 0.74 1.00 -10.77
N ARG A 29 -0.37 0.51 -10.24
CA ARG A 29 -1.75 0.78 -10.67
C ARG A 29 -2.58 1.01 -9.41
N PHE A 30 -3.66 1.77 -9.51
CA PHE A 30 -4.68 1.72 -8.47
C PHE A 30 -5.25 0.29 -8.42
N ASP A 31 -5.48 -0.20 -7.22
CA ASP A 31 -6.10 -1.50 -7.04
C ASP A 31 -7.62 -1.34 -7.07
N ASP A 32 -8.28 -1.91 -8.07
CA ASP A 32 -9.72 -1.73 -8.27
C ASP A 32 -10.57 -2.38 -7.15
N GLY A 33 -9.94 -3.20 -6.28
CA GLY A 33 -10.60 -3.91 -5.17
C GLY A 33 -10.17 -3.46 -3.76
N SER A 34 -9.38 -2.38 -3.62
CA SER A 34 -8.96 -1.87 -2.31
C SER A 34 -8.49 -0.41 -2.38
N ASP A 35 -8.47 0.30 -1.25
CA ASP A 35 -7.89 1.64 -1.13
C ASP A 35 -6.34 1.59 -1.13
N GLY A 36 -5.77 1.05 -2.22
CA GLY A 36 -4.38 0.65 -2.31
C GLY A 36 -3.81 0.69 -3.72
N ILE A 37 -2.57 0.20 -3.84
CA ILE A 37 -1.83 0.12 -5.10
C ILE A 37 -1.63 -1.34 -5.45
N ALA A 38 -2.00 -1.72 -6.67
CA ALA A 38 -1.60 -2.96 -7.29
C ALA A 38 -0.26 -2.80 -8.04
N LYS A 39 0.50 -3.88 -8.16
CA LYS A 39 1.74 -3.91 -8.93
C LYS A 39 1.69 -4.96 -10.02
N VAL A 40 1.99 -4.51 -11.23
CA VAL A 40 2.28 -5.39 -12.37
C VAL A 40 3.61 -6.07 -12.13
N TRP A 41 3.60 -7.39 -12.09
CA TRP A 41 4.77 -8.22 -11.82
C TRP A 41 5.01 -9.19 -12.99
N ASN A 42 6.13 -9.89 -12.94
CA ASN A 42 6.52 -10.89 -13.95
C ASN A 42 6.33 -10.41 -15.42
N ARG A 43 6.90 -9.25 -15.76
CA ARG A 43 6.85 -8.63 -17.10
C ARG A 43 5.43 -8.39 -17.68
N GLY A 44 4.40 -8.30 -16.84
CA GLY A 44 3.03 -8.09 -17.30
C GLY A 44 2.13 -9.32 -17.20
N MET A 45 2.68 -10.48 -16.81
CA MET A 45 1.90 -11.73 -16.68
C MET A 45 0.96 -11.74 -15.47
N GLY A 46 1.07 -10.79 -14.54
CA GLY A 46 0.16 -10.72 -13.42
C GLY A 46 0.09 -9.33 -12.79
N ARG A 47 -1.01 -9.10 -12.07
CA ARG A 47 -1.27 -7.93 -11.24
C ARG A 47 -1.71 -8.44 -9.86
N LEU A 48 -1.05 -7.97 -8.81
CA LEU A 48 -1.39 -8.31 -7.43
C LEU A 48 -1.48 -7.04 -6.59
N THR A 49 -2.33 -7.07 -5.56
CA THR A 49 -2.31 -6.07 -4.49
C THR A 49 -0.90 -5.97 -3.94
N PHE A 50 -0.38 -4.76 -3.90
CA PHE A 50 1.01 -4.48 -3.57
C PHE A 50 1.14 -3.61 -2.34
N VAL A 51 0.36 -2.53 -2.25
CA VAL A 51 0.29 -1.67 -1.09
C VAL A 51 -1.15 -1.56 -0.63
N MET A 52 -1.38 -1.71 0.67
CA MET A 52 -2.65 -1.41 1.32
C MET A 52 -2.39 -0.55 2.54
N LEU A 53 -3.19 0.49 2.69
CA LEU A 53 -3.08 1.41 3.80
C LEU A 53 -4.03 1.00 4.92
N LEU A 54 -3.55 1.01 6.16
CA LEU A 54 -4.36 0.94 7.37
C LEU A 54 -4.17 2.25 8.13
N GLU A 55 -4.97 3.24 7.77
CA GLU A 55 -4.80 4.63 8.23
C GLU A 55 -4.93 4.77 9.74
N GLU A 56 -5.97 4.18 10.32
CA GLU A 56 -6.22 4.19 11.77
C GLU A 56 -5.09 3.52 12.57
N GLU A 57 -4.41 2.53 11.99
CA GLU A 57 -3.28 1.83 12.60
C GLU A 57 -1.92 2.48 12.29
N LYS A 58 -1.89 3.53 11.47
CA LYS A 58 -0.67 4.13 10.91
C LYS A 58 0.28 3.09 10.31
N LYS A 59 -0.27 2.14 9.54
CA LYS A 59 0.48 1.07 8.88
C LYS A 59 0.31 1.08 7.37
N VAL A 60 1.38 0.77 6.66
CA VAL A 60 1.37 0.48 5.23
C VAL A 60 1.78 -0.98 5.05
N LEU A 61 0.83 -1.81 4.64
CA LEU A 61 1.09 -3.19 4.27
C LEU A 61 1.73 -3.22 2.88
N VAL A 62 2.90 -3.84 2.76
CA VAL A 62 3.60 -4.02 1.49
C VAL A 62 3.76 -5.50 1.19
N ASN A 63 3.27 -5.94 0.05
CA ASN A 63 3.41 -7.31 -0.42
C ASN A 63 4.88 -7.64 -0.69
N SER A 64 5.49 -8.40 0.21
CA SER A 64 6.92 -8.73 0.17
C SER A 64 7.29 -9.75 -0.91
N THR A 65 6.34 -10.54 -1.39
CA THR A 65 6.60 -11.58 -2.41
C THR A 65 7.00 -10.98 -3.76
N ILE A 66 6.54 -9.77 -4.05
CA ILE A 66 6.81 -9.05 -5.30
C ILE A 66 7.54 -7.73 -5.09
N ALA A 67 7.81 -7.32 -3.84
CA ALA A 67 8.55 -6.11 -3.52
C ALA A 67 10.04 -6.23 -3.90
N ARG A 68 10.66 -5.11 -4.24
CA ARG A 68 12.11 -4.95 -4.33
C ARG A 68 12.54 -3.82 -3.40
N ASN A 69 13.83 -3.73 -3.08
CA ASN A 69 14.38 -2.69 -2.18
C ASN A 69 13.90 -1.28 -2.53
N LYS A 70 14.00 -0.90 -3.81
CA LYS A 70 13.54 0.41 -4.30
C LYS A 70 12.04 0.66 -4.11
N ASP A 71 11.23 -0.40 -4.03
CA ASP A 71 9.80 -0.24 -3.77
C ASP A 71 9.56 0.13 -2.29
N TYR A 72 10.32 -0.44 -1.35
CA TYR A 72 10.27 -0.05 0.07
C TYR A 72 10.72 1.40 0.29
N GLU A 73 11.81 1.81 -0.37
CA GLU A 73 12.29 3.21 -0.34
C GLU A 73 11.21 4.19 -0.78
N ARG A 74 10.52 3.90 -1.89
CA ARG A 74 9.41 4.75 -2.39
C ARG A 74 8.24 4.81 -1.42
N VAL A 75 7.88 3.67 -0.82
CA VAL A 75 6.79 3.63 0.18
C VAL A 75 7.16 4.46 1.41
N ALA A 76 8.39 4.32 1.91
CA ALA A 76 8.89 5.12 3.05
C ALA A 76 8.95 6.62 2.73
N GLU A 77 9.27 7.00 1.49
CA GLU A 77 9.26 8.41 1.07
C GLU A 77 7.84 9.00 1.03
N VAL A 78 6.83 8.20 0.69
CA VAL A 78 5.44 8.67 0.57
C VAL A 78 4.71 8.65 1.91
N PHE A 79 5.03 7.67 2.77
CA PHE A 79 4.39 7.47 4.07
C PHE A 79 5.44 7.43 5.20
N PRO A 80 6.20 8.52 5.42
CA PRO A 80 7.32 8.53 6.38
C PRO A 80 6.88 8.33 7.84
N GLU A 81 5.64 8.65 8.16
CA GLU A 81 5.06 8.49 9.50
C GLU A 81 4.34 7.16 9.73
N PHE A 82 4.31 6.29 8.72
CA PHE A 82 3.66 4.98 8.81
C PHE A 82 4.68 3.87 9.02
N GLU A 83 4.29 2.87 9.81
CA GLU A 83 5.05 1.62 9.90
C GLU A 83 4.85 0.81 8.62
N ILE A 84 5.96 0.43 7.97
CA ILE A 84 5.93 -0.46 6.80
C ILE A 84 5.92 -1.90 7.30
N VAL A 85 4.80 -2.58 7.11
CA VAL A 85 4.65 -4.00 7.45
C VAL A 85 4.80 -4.83 6.18
N LYS A 86 5.78 -5.71 6.15
CA LYS A 86 5.98 -6.63 5.03
C LYS A 86 5.01 -7.79 5.19
N VAL A 87 4.20 -8.06 4.17
CA VAL A 87 3.21 -9.14 4.19
C VAL A 87 3.53 -10.11 3.07
N ALA A 88 3.73 -11.39 3.40
CA ALA A 88 3.90 -12.42 2.40
C ALA A 88 2.55 -12.75 1.77
N TYR A 89 2.26 -12.17 0.59
CA TYR A 89 1.00 -12.33 -0.13
C TYR A 89 1.25 -12.70 -1.60
N GLY A 90 1.08 -13.97 -1.99
CA GLY A 90 1.34 -14.43 -3.35
C GLY A 90 0.45 -15.59 -3.79
N TYR A 91 0.49 -15.90 -5.08
CA TYR A 91 -0.18 -17.09 -5.64
C TYR A 91 0.69 -18.34 -5.42
N PRO A 92 0.13 -19.54 -5.10
CA PRO A 92 -1.29 -19.83 -4.83
C PRO A 92 -1.71 -19.62 -3.36
N LEU A 93 -0.78 -19.20 -2.49
CA LEU A 93 -0.97 -19.14 -1.03
C LEU A 93 -2.25 -18.42 -0.58
N PHE A 94 -2.75 -17.46 -1.36
CA PHE A 94 -3.94 -16.67 -1.01
C PHE A 94 -4.93 -16.50 -2.17
N TYR A 95 -5.19 -17.55 -2.96
CA TYR A 95 -6.13 -17.45 -4.09
C TYR A 95 -7.52 -16.91 -3.71
N ASN A 96 -7.96 -17.13 -2.47
CA ASN A 96 -9.27 -16.72 -1.96
C ASN A 96 -9.20 -15.67 -0.82
N HIS A 97 -8.02 -15.13 -0.52
CA HIS A 97 -7.82 -14.28 0.66
C HIS A 97 -7.13 -12.97 0.30
N SER A 98 -7.49 -11.88 0.97
CA SER A 98 -6.89 -10.56 0.74
C SER A 98 -5.55 -10.40 1.47
N MET A 99 -4.75 -9.41 1.08
CA MET A 99 -3.53 -9.05 1.83
C MET A 99 -3.84 -8.64 3.27
N LEU A 100 -5.01 -8.04 3.53
CA LEU A 100 -5.49 -7.75 4.88
C LEU A 100 -5.73 -9.04 5.67
N TRP A 101 -6.38 -10.03 5.07
CA TRP A 101 -6.59 -11.33 5.70
C TRP A 101 -5.26 -11.97 6.09
N ALA A 102 -4.27 -11.95 5.18
CA ALA A 102 -2.93 -12.49 5.42
C ALA A 102 -2.23 -11.78 6.60
N TYR A 103 -2.30 -10.45 6.66
CA TYR A 103 -1.76 -9.67 7.78
C TYR A 103 -2.42 -10.05 9.12
N ARG A 104 -3.76 -10.13 9.16
CA ARG A 104 -4.50 -10.46 10.39
C ARG A 104 -4.28 -11.89 10.90
N HIS A 105 -3.81 -12.80 10.05
CA HIS A 105 -3.54 -14.20 10.39
C HIS A 105 -2.05 -14.52 10.54
N GLY A 106 -1.21 -13.49 10.75
CA GLY A 106 0.20 -13.68 11.13
C GLY A 106 1.16 -13.89 9.96
N CYS A 107 0.79 -13.59 8.71
CA CYS A 107 1.69 -13.66 7.55
C CYS A 107 2.52 -12.38 7.34
N ALA A 108 2.73 -11.60 8.41
CA ALA A 108 3.67 -10.48 8.43
C ALA A 108 5.10 -10.99 8.68
N VAL A 109 6.09 -10.45 7.97
CA VAL A 109 7.49 -10.96 7.96
C VAL A 109 8.50 -9.87 8.32
#